data_AF-A0AAW1NBB6-F1
#
_entry.id   AF-A0AAW1NBB6-F1
#
_cell.length_a   1.000
_cell.length_b   1.000
_cell.length_c   1.000
_cell.angle_alpha   90.00
_cell.angle_beta   90.00
_cell.angle_gamma   90.00
#
_symmetry.space_group_name_H-M   'P 1'
#
loop_
_entity.id
_entity.type
_entity.pdbx_description
1 polymer ?
#
loop_
_entity_poly.entity_id
_entity_poly.type
_entity_poly.pdbx_seq_one_letter_code
_entity_poly.pdbx_strand_id
1 'polypeptide(L)'
;MLTAPGDHYGSIMQSLDVTIKRSSQEKEELLRLVAKLIPASELLRAMFDIQVTFKKEVSAYLDAIPALIDFQREYNVAEDRILDIFPKCYGARINLNNNNGDVDDDAAIILENLKCQGLENLKCQGYETGDRFVGFDYAHAELIVKDLAKFHAIPIAMQKLKPKEFKRKA
;
A
#
# COMPACT_ATOMS: atom_id res chain seq x y z
N MET A 1 16.59 -1.97 -9.59
CA MET A 1 15.64 -1.07 -10.26
C MET A 1 14.26 -1.35 -9.70
N LEU A 2 13.46 -0.35 -9.34
CA LEU A 2 12.19 -0.56 -8.63
C LEU A 2 11.07 -1.06 -9.57
N THR A 3 11.05 -0.57 -10.80
CA THR A 3 10.11 -0.92 -11.86
C THR A 3 10.88 -1.13 -13.17
N ALA A 4 10.43 -2.04 -14.03
CA ALA A 4 10.96 -2.14 -15.40
C ALA A 4 10.32 -1.05 -16.29
N PRO A 5 10.91 -0.74 -17.46
CA PRO A 5 10.28 0.14 -18.45
C PRO A 5 8.87 -0.35 -18.80
N GLY A 6 7.87 0.51 -18.59
CA GLY A 6 6.47 0.18 -18.82
C GLY A 6 5.68 -0.27 -17.57
N ASP A 7 6.30 -0.64 -16.45
CA ASP A 7 5.56 -1.17 -15.29
C ASP A 7 4.79 -0.10 -14.47
N HIS A 8 5.02 1.19 -14.74
CA HIS A 8 4.51 2.29 -13.94
C HIS A 8 3.59 3.23 -14.75
N TYR A 9 2.64 2.64 -15.48
CA TYR A 9 1.73 3.35 -16.40
C TYR A 9 0.99 4.54 -15.78
N GLY A 10 0.67 4.49 -14.48
CA GLY A 10 -0.18 5.48 -13.79
C GLY A 10 0.46 6.23 -12.62
N SER A 11 1.77 6.14 -12.42
CA SER A 11 2.45 6.80 -11.28
C SER A 11 3.97 6.87 -11.48
N ILE A 12 4.64 7.78 -10.81
CA ILE A 12 6.10 7.74 -10.66
C ILE A 12 6.44 6.97 -9.38
N MET A 13 7.34 5.99 -9.47
CA MET A 13 7.79 5.18 -8.33
C MET A 13 9.26 5.46 -8.04
N GLN A 14 9.56 6.01 -6.87
CA GLN A 14 10.93 6.31 -6.44
C GLN A 14 11.32 5.45 -5.23
N SER A 15 12.50 4.82 -5.29
CA SER A 15 13.08 4.15 -4.13
C SER A 15 13.69 5.19 -3.20
N LEU A 16 13.46 5.06 -1.89
CA LEU A 16 13.97 5.95 -0.87
C LEU A 16 14.73 5.15 0.19
N ASP A 17 15.91 5.63 0.55
CA ASP A 17 16.68 5.15 1.70
C ASP A 17 16.65 6.24 2.77
N VAL A 18 15.96 5.99 3.88
CA VAL A 18 15.70 6.99 4.92
C VAL A 18 16.34 6.53 6.22
N THR A 19 17.38 7.23 6.67
CA THR A 19 17.99 6.97 7.98
C THR A 19 17.31 7.81 9.05
N ILE A 20 16.70 7.16 10.03
CA ILE A 20 16.03 7.79 11.16
C ILE A 20 16.88 7.62 12.42
N LYS A 21 17.15 8.72 13.12
CA LYS A 21 17.72 8.71 14.46
C LYS A 21 16.69 9.22 15.45
N ARG A 22 16.18 8.34 16.31
CA ARG A 22 15.25 8.72 17.38
C ARG A 22 16.05 9.20 18.59
N SER A 23 15.64 10.29 19.22
CA SER A 23 16.32 10.85 20.39
C SER A 23 16.50 9.86 21.55
N SER A 24 15.64 8.83 21.60
CA SER A 24 15.63 7.76 22.59
C SER A 24 16.46 6.52 22.23
N GLN A 25 17.08 6.48 21.05
CA GLN A 25 17.86 5.33 20.56
C GLN A 25 19.23 5.78 20.06
N GLU A 26 20.30 5.13 20.52
CA GLU A 26 21.65 5.42 20.03
C GLU A 26 21.86 4.96 18.59
N LYS A 27 21.16 3.89 18.18
CA LYS A 27 21.26 3.31 16.84
C LYS A 27 20.35 4.02 15.85
N GLU A 28 20.92 4.31 14.69
CA GLU A 28 20.17 4.77 13.52
C GLU A 28 19.42 3.59 12.89
N GLU A 29 18.19 3.85 12.46
CA GLU A 29 17.31 2.91 11.76
C GLU A 29 17.28 3.29 10.28
N LEU A 30 17.76 2.43 9.39
CA LEU A 30 17.64 2.62 7.94
C LEU A 30 16.32 2.03 7.45
N LEU A 31 15.41 2.87 6.96
CA LEU A 31 14.18 2.46 6.29
C LEU A 31 14.38 2.40 4.78
N ARG A 32 13.93 1.31 4.17
CA ARG A 32 13.87 1.13 2.71
C ARG A 32 12.43 1.32 2.27
N LEU A 33 12.17 2.40 1.58
CA LEU A 33 10.81 2.85 1.26
C LEU A 33 10.65 3.07 -0.25
N VAL A 34 9.40 3.24 -0.64
CA VAL A 34 8.97 3.62 -1.98
C VAL A 34 8.06 4.82 -1.86
N ALA A 35 8.39 5.89 -2.59
CA ALA A 35 7.45 6.97 -2.84
C ALA A 35 6.70 6.70 -4.15
N LYS A 36 5.39 6.54 -4.04
CA LYS A 36 4.46 6.55 -5.17
C LYS A 36 3.89 7.96 -5.33
N LEU A 37 4.15 8.56 -6.48
CA LEU A 37 3.74 9.92 -6.83
C LEU A 37 2.79 9.89 -8.03
N ILE A 38 2.06 10.99 -8.24
CA ILE A 38 1.22 11.16 -9.43
C ILE A 38 2.05 11.15 -10.72
N PRO A 39 1.44 10.84 -11.89
CA PRO A 39 2.11 10.95 -13.17
C PRO A 39 2.69 12.35 -13.41
N ALA A 40 3.83 12.47 -14.08
CA ALA A 40 4.40 13.78 -14.45
C ALA A 40 3.58 14.50 -15.53
N SER A 41 2.91 13.75 -16.41
CA SER A 41 2.16 14.31 -17.55
C SER A 41 0.72 14.63 -17.17
N GLU A 42 0.27 15.86 -17.40
CA GLU A 42 -1.14 16.26 -17.24
C GLU A 42 -2.11 15.38 -18.04
N LEU A 43 -1.71 14.96 -19.25
CA LEU A 43 -2.50 14.07 -20.08
C LEU A 43 -2.73 12.72 -19.38
N LEU A 44 -1.69 12.14 -18.77
CA LEU A 44 -1.83 10.90 -17.99
C LEU A 44 -2.65 11.13 -16.72
N ARG A 45 -2.47 12.28 -16.04
CA ARG A 45 -3.27 12.63 -14.86
C ARG A 45 -4.77 12.67 -15.17
N ALA A 46 -5.13 13.23 -16.33
CA ALA A 46 -6.51 13.26 -16.81
C ALA A 46 -6.99 11.85 -17.19
N MET A 47 -6.21 11.06 -17.93
CA MET A 47 -6.59 9.69 -18.31
C MET A 47 -6.82 8.77 -17.11
N PHE A 48 -6.03 8.91 -16.04
CA PHE A 48 -6.16 8.12 -14.82
C PHE A 48 -7.11 8.73 -13.78
N ASP A 49 -7.70 9.89 -14.07
CA ASP A 49 -8.54 10.65 -13.13
C ASP A 49 -7.93 10.69 -11.72
N ILE A 50 -6.74 11.28 -11.60
CA ILE A 50 -5.96 11.24 -10.34
C ILE A 50 -6.73 11.86 -9.17
N GLN A 51 -7.66 12.78 -9.46
CA GLN A 51 -8.51 13.39 -8.44
C GLN A 51 -9.43 12.36 -7.77
N VAL A 52 -9.74 11.26 -8.44
CA VAL A 52 -10.51 10.15 -7.89
C VAL A 52 -9.59 9.00 -7.47
N THR A 53 -8.73 8.53 -8.37
CA THR A 53 -7.96 7.29 -8.16
C THR A 53 -6.91 7.44 -7.06
N PHE A 54 -6.20 8.56 -7.01
CA PHE A 54 -5.18 8.79 -5.98
C PHE A 54 -5.82 9.03 -4.60
N LYS A 55 -6.93 9.79 -4.52
CA LYS A 55 -7.67 9.99 -3.26
C LYS A 55 -8.17 8.65 -2.71
N LYS A 56 -8.67 7.75 -3.56
CA LYS A 56 -9.08 6.38 -3.17
C LYS A 56 -7.92 5.56 -2.65
N GLU A 57 -6.75 5.63 -3.27
CA GLU A 57 -5.57 4.89 -2.81
C GLU A 57 -5.07 5.41 -1.46
N VAL A 58 -5.01 6.74 -1.28
CA VAL A 58 -4.68 7.35 0.02
C VAL A 58 -5.67 6.90 1.10
N SER A 59 -6.98 6.96 0.82
CA SER A 59 -8.00 6.50 1.76
C SER A 59 -7.92 5.00 2.02
N ALA A 60 -7.57 4.18 1.02
CA ALA A 60 -7.38 2.74 1.23
C ALA A 60 -6.29 2.47 2.28
N TYR A 61 -5.13 3.11 2.17
CA TYR A 61 -4.02 2.91 3.11
C TYR A 61 -4.23 3.58 4.48
N LEU A 62 -4.84 4.76 4.53
CA LEU A 62 -5.01 5.50 5.79
C LEU A 62 -6.27 5.11 6.55
N ASP A 63 -7.32 4.64 5.87
CA ASP A 63 -8.63 4.38 6.47
C ASP A 63 -9.09 2.94 6.31
N ALA A 64 -9.21 2.44 5.09
CA ALA A 64 -9.92 1.19 4.82
C ALA A 64 -9.12 -0.02 5.31
N ILE A 65 -7.84 -0.15 4.91
CA ILE A 65 -6.98 -1.27 5.30
C ILE A 65 -6.83 -1.36 6.82
N PRO A 66 -6.50 -0.27 7.55
CA PRO A 66 -6.47 -0.30 9.01
C PRO A 66 -7.81 -0.74 9.62
N ALA A 67 -8.93 -0.23 9.13
CA ALA A 67 -10.25 -0.60 9.63
C ALA A 67 -10.57 -2.11 9.42
N LEU A 68 -10.17 -2.69 8.29
CA LEU A 68 -10.35 -4.13 8.03
C LEU A 68 -9.46 -4.98 8.94
N ILE A 69 -8.23 -4.54 9.25
CA ILE A 69 -7.32 -5.22 10.17
C ILE A 69 -7.85 -5.14 11.61
N ASP A 70 -8.23 -3.95 12.05
CA ASP A 70 -8.76 -3.73 13.41
C ASP A 70 -10.08 -4.49 13.63
N PHE A 71 -10.93 -4.55 12.61
CA PHE A 71 -12.14 -5.38 12.65
C PHE A 71 -11.82 -6.86 12.88
N GLN A 72 -10.79 -7.41 12.24
CA GLN A 72 -10.38 -8.80 12.48
C GLN A 72 -9.87 -9.00 13.91
N ARG A 73 -9.08 -8.05 14.44
CA ARG A 73 -8.57 -8.09 15.83
C ARG A 73 -9.69 -8.02 16.86
N GLU A 74 -10.67 -7.13 16.64
CA GLU A 74 -11.85 -6.98 17.52
C GLU A 74 -12.64 -8.30 17.64
N TYR A 75 -12.71 -9.07 16.56
CA TYR A 75 -13.36 -10.38 16.53
C TYR A 75 -12.44 -11.54 16.90
N ASN A 76 -11.28 -11.25 17.50
CA ASN A 76 -10.30 -12.24 18.00
C ASN A 76 -9.81 -13.21 16.92
N VAL A 77 -9.69 -12.74 15.67
CA VAL A 77 -8.96 -13.49 14.64
C VAL A 77 -7.49 -13.61 15.08
N ALA A 78 -6.96 -14.83 15.07
CA ALA A 78 -5.56 -15.07 15.42
C ALA A 78 -4.61 -14.29 14.50
N GLU A 79 -3.51 -13.75 15.04
CA GLU A 79 -2.63 -12.83 14.30
C GLU A 79 -2.06 -13.46 13.02
N ASP A 80 -1.80 -14.76 13.01
CA ASP A 80 -1.35 -15.54 11.83
C ASP A 80 -2.42 -15.70 10.74
N ARG A 81 -3.67 -15.32 11.03
CA ARG A 81 -4.81 -15.38 10.11
C ARG A 81 -5.33 -14.01 9.69
N ILE A 82 -4.84 -12.93 10.31
CA ILE A 82 -5.18 -11.57 9.91
C ILE A 82 -4.68 -11.33 8.49
N LEU A 83 -5.48 -10.62 7.70
CA LEU A 83 -5.11 -10.24 6.35
C LEU A 83 -3.82 -9.39 6.34
N ASP A 84 -2.78 -9.93 5.71
CA ASP A 84 -1.46 -9.31 5.57
C ASP A 84 -0.97 -9.40 4.12
N ILE A 85 -1.62 -8.63 3.25
CA ILE A 85 -1.36 -8.64 1.79
C ILE A 85 -0.97 -7.27 1.24
N PHE A 86 -0.84 -6.28 2.12
CA PHE A 86 -0.57 -4.90 1.75
C PHE A 86 0.81 -4.49 2.28
N PRO A 87 1.62 -3.76 1.50
CA PRO A 87 2.86 -3.21 2.02
C PRO A 87 2.54 -2.22 3.14
N LYS A 88 3.43 -2.14 4.13
CA LYS A 88 3.25 -1.17 5.21
C LYS A 88 3.26 0.26 4.65
N CYS A 89 2.25 1.05 5.00
CA CYS A 89 2.20 2.48 4.71
C CYS A 89 2.86 3.29 5.83
N TYR A 90 3.78 4.18 5.48
CA TYR A 90 4.48 5.08 6.40
C TYR A 90 3.89 6.49 6.41
N GLY A 91 3.05 6.81 5.42
CA GLY A 91 2.35 8.08 5.34
C GLY A 91 1.85 8.34 3.92
N ALA A 92 0.82 9.16 3.81
CA ALA A 92 0.28 9.57 2.53
C ALA A 92 -0.34 10.96 2.62
N ARG A 93 -0.31 11.70 1.51
CA ARG A 93 -0.96 12.99 1.37
C ARG A 93 -1.42 13.20 -0.06
N ILE A 94 -2.48 13.98 -0.22
CA ILE A 94 -3.01 14.38 -1.53
C ILE A 94 -2.52 15.77 -1.95
N ASN A 95 -2.09 16.60 -1.00
CA ASN A 95 -1.53 17.93 -1.24
C ASN A 95 -0.73 18.41 -0.01
N LEU A 96 -0.05 19.54 -0.13
CA LEU A 96 0.70 20.16 0.98
C LEU A 96 -0.13 21.15 1.80
N ASN A 97 -0.95 21.98 1.14
CA ASN A 97 -1.60 23.15 1.75
C ASN A 97 -3.13 23.06 1.85
N ASN A 98 -3.69 21.85 1.78
CA ASN A 98 -5.14 21.62 1.76
C ASN A 98 -5.85 22.42 0.65
N ASN A 99 -5.32 22.33 -0.57
CA ASN A 99 -5.79 23.04 -1.76
C ASN A 99 -7.18 22.53 -2.19
N ASN A 100 -8.23 22.97 -1.48
CA ASN A 100 -9.63 22.55 -1.66
C ASN A 100 -9.87 21.03 -1.61
N GLY A 101 -8.92 20.27 -1.05
CA GLY A 101 -8.95 18.81 -1.04
C GLY A 101 -8.62 18.17 -2.39
N ASP A 102 -8.03 18.90 -3.33
CA ASP A 102 -7.58 18.38 -4.62
C ASP A 102 -6.17 17.80 -4.55
N VAL A 103 -5.92 16.84 -5.44
CA VAL A 103 -4.62 16.23 -5.64
C VAL A 103 -3.74 17.20 -6.41
N ASP A 104 -2.56 17.54 -5.88
CA ASP A 104 -1.58 18.41 -6.54
C ASP A 104 -0.21 17.74 -6.66
N ASP A 105 0.81 18.49 -7.10
CA ASP A 105 2.16 17.97 -7.31
C ASP A 105 2.86 17.49 -6.01
N ASP A 106 2.35 17.87 -4.84
CA ASP A 106 2.85 17.38 -3.56
C ASP A 106 2.24 16.04 -3.13
N ALA A 107 1.32 15.49 -3.91
CA ALA A 107 0.68 14.21 -3.66
C ALA A 107 1.70 13.05 -3.63
N ALA A 108 1.71 12.29 -2.52
CA ALA A 108 2.65 11.20 -2.31
C ALA A 108 2.08 10.13 -1.38
N ILE A 109 2.43 8.87 -1.65
CA ILE A 109 2.22 7.73 -0.74
C ILE A 109 3.58 7.10 -0.48
N ILE A 110 3.94 6.94 0.80
CA ILE A 110 5.19 6.34 1.24
C ILE A 110 4.90 4.93 1.75
N LEU A 111 5.44 3.94 1.05
CA LEU A 111 5.23 2.52 1.30
C LEU A 111 6.54 1.81 1.62
N GLU A 112 6.46 0.66 2.25
CA GLU A 112 7.57 -0.28 2.38
C GLU A 112 8.10 -0.72 1.01
N ASN A 113 9.43 -0.85 0.91
CA ASN A 113 10.06 -1.40 -0.29
C ASN A 113 10.18 -2.93 -0.21
N LEU A 114 9.33 -3.63 -0.96
CA LEU A 114 9.26 -5.09 -0.99
C LEU A 114 10.41 -5.77 -1.75
N LYS A 115 11.15 -5.05 -2.60
CA LYS A 115 12.15 -5.64 -3.52
C LYS A 115 13.57 -5.76 -2.95
N CYS A 116 13.87 -5.13 -1.82
CA CYS A 116 15.26 -5.04 -1.34
C CYS A 116 15.84 -6.42 -0.97
N GLN A 117 17.05 -6.72 -1.43
CA GLN A 117 17.84 -7.91 -1.07
C GLN A 117 19.14 -7.50 -0.37
N GLY A 118 19.62 -8.31 0.59
CA GLY A 118 21.05 -8.40 0.90
C GLY A 118 21.66 -7.56 2.04
N LEU A 119 20.90 -7.13 3.07
CA LEU A 119 21.52 -6.55 4.28
C LEU A 119 20.92 -7.16 5.55
N GLU A 120 21.79 -7.77 6.37
CA GLU A 120 21.49 -8.69 7.50
C GLU A 120 20.58 -8.11 8.60
N ASN A 121 20.33 -6.80 8.61
CA ASN A 121 19.76 -6.10 9.75
C ASN A 121 18.34 -5.54 9.53
N LEU A 122 17.73 -5.77 8.36
CA LEU A 122 16.37 -5.32 8.05
C LEU A 122 15.59 -6.46 7.38
N LYS A 123 14.36 -6.70 7.86
CA LYS A 123 13.41 -7.64 7.27
C LYS A 123 13.00 -7.15 5.87
N CYS A 124 13.83 -7.39 4.87
CA CYS A 124 13.52 -7.16 3.48
C CYS A 124 13.07 -8.50 2.87
N GLN A 125 11.90 -8.52 2.25
CA GLN A 125 11.29 -9.78 1.80
C GLN A 125 11.78 -10.24 0.41
N GLY A 126 12.62 -9.44 -0.26
CA GLY A 126 13.30 -9.84 -1.51
C GLY A 126 12.35 -10.17 -2.66
N TYR A 127 11.14 -9.61 -2.66
CA TYR A 127 10.12 -9.93 -3.64
C TYR A 127 10.50 -9.45 -5.03
N GLU A 128 10.01 -10.18 -6.02
CA GLU A 128 10.18 -9.86 -7.42
C GLU A 128 8.82 -9.73 -8.11
N THR A 129 8.78 -8.93 -9.17
CA THR A 129 7.58 -8.82 -10.00
C THR A 129 7.60 -9.99 -10.98
N GLY A 130 6.59 -10.87 -10.90
CA GLY A 130 6.46 -11.98 -11.84
C GLY A 130 6.21 -11.53 -13.27
N ASP A 131 6.57 -12.37 -14.24
CA ASP A 131 6.27 -12.14 -15.66
C ASP A 131 4.77 -12.36 -15.92
N ARG A 132 4.07 -11.27 -16.25
CA ARG A 132 2.63 -11.28 -16.54
C ARG A 132 2.23 -12.15 -17.74
N PHE A 133 3.17 -12.53 -18.59
CA PHE A 133 2.90 -13.39 -19.76
C PHE A 133 3.05 -14.89 -19.46
N VAL A 134 3.67 -15.26 -18.33
CA VAL A 134 3.90 -16.65 -17.93
C VAL A 134 2.77 -17.20 -17.05
N GLY A 135 2.15 -16.32 -16.25
CA GLY A 135 1.13 -16.71 -15.27
C GLY A 135 1.72 -17.30 -13.98
N PHE A 136 0.86 -17.78 -13.09
CA PHE A 136 1.25 -18.36 -11.79
C PHE A 136 1.27 -19.89 -11.85
N ASP A 137 2.22 -20.50 -11.14
CA ASP A 137 2.13 -21.94 -10.85
C ASP A 137 1.02 -22.24 -9.83
N TYR A 138 0.73 -23.53 -9.62
CA TYR A 138 -0.34 -23.95 -8.73
C TYR A 138 -0.18 -23.44 -7.30
N ALA A 139 1.04 -23.47 -6.75
CA ALA A 139 1.28 -23.08 -5.36
C ALA A 139 1.05 -21.57 -5.15
N HIS A 140 1.55 -20.74 -6.07
CA HIS A 140 1.30 -19.31 -6.06
C HIS A 140 -0.17 -18.98 -6.32
N ALA A 141 -0.82 -19.66 -7.27
CA ALA A 141 -2.24 -19.46 -7.54
C ALA A 141 -3.12 -19.83 -6.33
N GLU A 142 -2.83 -20.95 -5.65
CA GLU A 142 -3.55 -21.37 -4.45
C GLU A 142 -3.41 -20.32 -3.32
N LEU A 143 -2.21 -19.78 -3.11
CA LEU A 143 -1.97 -18.73 -2.13
C LEU A 143 -2.77 -17.46 -2.47
N ILE A 144 -2.66 -16.98 -3.71
CA ILE A 144 -3.36 -15.78 -4.19
C ILE A 144 -4.87 -15.92 -4.03
N VAL A 145 -5.45 -17.07 -4.41
CA VAL A 145 -6.89 -17.30 -4.31
C VAL A 145 -7.35 -17.32 -2.85
N LYS A 146 -6.59 -17.93 -1.93
CA LYS A 146 -6.90 -17.91 -0.49
C LYS A 146 -6.90 -16.49 0.06
N ASP A 147 -5.92 -15.68 -0.32
CA ASP A 147 -5.78 -14.31 0.14
C ASP A 147 -6.84 -13.38 -0.45
N LEU A 148 -7.17 -13.54 -1.73
CA LEU A 148 -8.31 -12.86 -2.35
C LEU A 148 -9.63 -13.22 -1.67
N ALA A 149 -9.84 -14.50 -1.35
CA ALA A 149 -11.05 -14.94 -0.65
C ALA A 149 -11.18 -14.25 0.72
N LYS A 150 -10.08 -14.15 1.49
CA LYS A 150 -10.06 -13.39 2.75
C LYS A 150 -10.34 -11.91 2.50
N PHE A 151 -9.62 -11.29 1.57
CA PHE A 151 -9.76 -9.87 1.25
C PHE A 151 -11.20 -9.48 0.88
N HIS A 152 -11.93 -10.35 0.18
CA HIS A 152 -13.35 -10.13 -0.11
C HIS A 152 -14.27 -10.44 1.08
N ALA A 153 -14.00 -11.50 1.85
CA ALA A 153 -14.85 -11.92 2.96
C ALA A 153 -14.91 -10.89 4.10
N ILE A 154 -13.78 -10.25 4.42
CA ILE A 154 -13.66 -9.32 5.55
C ILE A 154 -14.57 -8.09 5.40
N PRO A 155 -14.55 -7.31 4.31
CA PRO A 155 -15.46 -6.17 4.15
C PRO A 155 -16.93 -6.59 4.10
N ILE A 156 -17.26 -7.76 3.55
CA ILE A 156 -18.64 -8.31 3.57
C ILE A 156 -19.07 -8.60 5.01
N ALA A 157 -18.19 -9.21 5.82
CA ALA A 157 -18.45 -9.45 7.23
C ALA A 157 -18.61 -8.14 8.00
N MET A 158 -17.73 -7.16 7.77
CA MET A 158 -17.80 -5.84 8.38
C MET A 158 -19.09 -5.09 8.01
N GLN A 159 -19.54 -5.19 6.75
CA GLN A 159 -20.81 -4.62 6.31
C GLN A 159 -22.00 -5.23 7.06
N LYS A 160 -22.00 -6.54 7.30
CA LYS A 160 -23.09 -7.25 8.00
C LYS A 160 -23.08 -6.97 9.50
N LEU A 161 -21.91 -6.98 10.12
CA LEU A 161 -21.76 -6.93 11.58
C LEU A 161 -21.61 -5.49 12.11
N LYS A 162 -21.01 -4.58 11.34
CA LYS A 162 -20.79 -3.17 11.70
C LYS A 162 -21.19 -2.22 10.55
N PRO A 163 -22.45 -2.23 10.10
CA PRO A 163 -22.89 -1.47 8.92
C PRO A 163 -22.68 0.04 9.01
N LYS A 164 -22.74 0.63 10.22
CA LYS A 164 -22.47 2.07 10.42
C LYS A 164 -21.00 2.42 10.22
N GLU A 165 -20.11 1.58 10.73
CA GLU A 165 -18.66 1.79 10.57
C GLU A 165 -18.23 1.55 9.13
N PHE A 166 -18.75 0.49 8.50
CA PHE A 166 -18.53 0.21 7.08
C PHE A 166 -18.91 1.42 6.22
N LYS A 167 -20.11 2.00 6.40
CA LYS A 167 -20.55 3.18 5.63
C LYS A 167 -19.72 4.45 5.87
N ARG A 168 -19.03 4.56 7.00
CA ARG A 168 -18.17 5.72 7.32
C ARG A 168 -16.79 5.60 6.66
N LYS A 169 -16.38 4.37 6.33
CA LYS A 169 -15.04 4.00 5.85
C LYS A 169 -15.05 3.48 4.39
N ALA A 170 -16.23 3.41 3.76
CA ALA A 170 -16.46 3.02 2.36
C ALA A 170 -16.75 4.26 1.50
#